data_AF-A0A6V1AN59-F1
#
_entry.id   AF-A0A6V1AN59-F1
#
_cell.length_a   1.000
_cell.length_b   1.000
_cell.length_c   1.000
_cell.angle_alpha   90.00
_cell.angle_beta   90.00
_cell.angle_gamma   90.00
#
_symmetry.space_group_name_H-M   'P 1'
#
loop_
_entity.id
_entity.type
_entity.pdbx_description
1 polymer ?
#
loop_
_entity_poly.entity_id
_entity_poly.type
_entity_poly.pdbx_seq_one_letter_code
_entity_poly.pdbx_strand_id
1 'polypeptide(L)'
;MTSYTPREKADATVWEAMKEGFASGGLVAIPSTLAVYAAMTFSPKFVKSTNWQSRTALVIMPPLFAFAAASENKLVHRMHEMAAEKSHSREMAEWSTQSQQKMLNDHKQQLKKMSTQKILAQPGMTDRGALTIQENVEKEREIAGKFRESVVNSGVRVVPGELGVHHRLANFWQENPFKILGAVGVPTVFYIFKGREGQQHLQFQSKLMHTRVFGQFAVITMLLSLMGFKEYMDRSGKFITDGDVQARVAQMQQSRSELLYRLHRDRIDAERLADKRRQALEQDMKMGAVKKTNASKASIIDTV
;
A
#
# COMPACT_ATOMS: atom_id res chain seq x y z
N MET A 1 -8.00 -14.56 -10.16
CA MET A 1 -7.53 -13.18 -9.93
C MET A 1 -6.12 -13.27 -9.38
N THR A 2 -5.11 -12.97 -10.19
CA THR A 2 -3.71 -12.89 -9.74
C THR A 2 -3.59 -11.69 -8.82
N SER A 3 -3.49 -11.91 -7.52
CA SER A 3 -3.22 -10.84 -6.56
C SER A 3 -1.78 -10.42 -6.73
N TYR A 4 -1.53 -9.45 -7.61
CA TYR A 4 -0.22 -8.81 -7.70
C TYR A 4 0.19 -8.32 -6.31
N THR A 5 1.43 -8.63 -5.95
CA THR A 5 2.00 -8.13 -4.71
C THR A 5 2.00 -6.58 -4.74
N PRO A 6 1.89 -5.89 -3.59
CA PRO A 6 1.89 -4.42 -3.56
C PRO A 6 3.09 -3.77 -4.26
N ARG A 7 4.22 -4.49 -4.35
CA ARG A 7 5.42 -4.07 -5.09
C ARG A 7 5.22 -4.08 -6.61
N GLU A 8 4.66 -5.15 -7.16
CA GLU A 8 4.40 -5.25 -8.61
C GLU A 8 3.44 -4.17 -9.10
N LYS A 9 2.41 -3.83 -8.31
CA LYS A 9 1.51 -2.71 -8.63
C LYS A 9 2.24 -1.36 -8.62
N ALA A 10 3.18 -1.16 -7.68
CA ALA A 10 3.96 0.06 -7.62
C ALA A 10 4.86 0.21 -8.86
N ASP A 11 5.57 -0.85 -9.24
CA ASP A 11 6.46 -0.83 -10.41
C ASP A 11 5.69 -0.57 -11.71
N ALA A 12 4.53 -1.21 -11.88
CA ALA A 12 3.66 -0.96 -13.04
C ALA A 12 3.17 0.49 -13.08
N THR A 13 2.79 1.05 -11.93
CA THR A 13 2.33 2.45 -11.83
C THR A 13 3.45 3.42 -12.18
N VAL A 14 4.67 3.17 -11.70
CA VAL A 14 5.85 4.00 -12.01
C VAL A 14 6.17 3.94 -13.51
N TRP A 15 6.11 2.76 -14.12
CA TRP A 15 6.36 2.59 -15.54
C TRP A 15 5.34 3.35 -16.42
N GLU A 16 4.06 3.30 -16.07
CA GLU A 16 3.02 4.08 -16.75
C GLU A 16 3.27 5.59 -16.63
N ALA A 17 3.57 6.07 -15.42
CA ALA A 17 3.87 7.48 -15.18
C ALA A 17 5.12 7.94 -15.97
N MET A 18 6.15 7.10 -16.05
CA MET A 18 7.34 7.39 -16.88
C MET A 18 6.99 7.47 -18.36
N LYS A 19 6.23 6.49 -18.89
CA LYS A 19 5.84 6.46 -20.31
C LYS A 19 5.05 7.71 -20.70
N GLU A 20 4.13 8.15 -19.85
CA GLU A 20 3.34 9.37 -20.07
C GLU A 20 4.19 10.64 -19.97
N GLY A 21 5.12 10.69 -19.00
CA GLY A 21 6.13 11.75 -18.92
C GLY A 21 6.99 11.83 -20.18
N PHE A 22 7.42 10.69 -20.74
CA PHE A 22 8.20 10.67 -21.98
C PHE A 22 7.39 11.17 -23.17
N ALA A 23 6.12 10.80 -23.27
CA ALA A 23 5.24 11.28 -24.32
C ALA A 23 5.03 12.80 -24.22
N SER A 24 4.73 13.33 -23.04
CA SER A 24 4.53 14.77 -22.84
C SER A 24 5.83 15.56 -23.04
N GLY A 25 6.95 15.08 -22.52
CA GLY A 25 8.27 15.69 -22.69
C GLY A 25 8.70 15.71 -24.16
N GLY A 26 8.47 14.62 -24.90
CA GLY A 26 8.74 14.55 -26.33
C GLY A 26 7.91 15.54 -27.14
N LEU A 27 6.62 15.68 -26.83
CA LEU A 27 5.73 16.64 -27.49
C LEU A 27 6.15 18.10 -27.24
N VAL A 28 6.66 18.42 -26.05
CA VAL A 28 7.13 19.79 -25.71
C VAL A 28 8.55 20.06 -26.26
N ALA A 29 9.36 19.03 -26.48
CA ALA A 29 10.71 19.19 -27.03
C ALA A 29 10.72 19.77 -28.45
N ILE A 30 9.76 19.40 -29.29
CA ILE A 30 9.66 19.88 -30.67
C ILE A 30 9.47 21.41 -30.73
N PRO A 31 8.41 22.01 -30.13
CA PRO A 31 8.22 23.45 -30.16
C PRO A 31 9.32 24.20 -29.41
N SER A 32 9.85 23.65 -28.31
CA SER A 32 10.95 24.28 -27.57
C SER A 32 12.21 24.42 -28.41
N THR A 33 12.57 23.37 -29.15
CA THR A 33 13.75 23.37 -30.03
C THR A 33 13.53 24.31 -31.22
N LEU A 34 12.35 24.29 -31.84
CA LEU A 34 11.99 25.20 -32.94
C LEU A 34 11.99 26.67 -32.50
N ALA A 35 11.49 26.97 -31.31
CA ALA A 35 11.48 28.33 -30.76
C ALA A 35 12.89 28.86 -30.52
N VAL A 36 13.79 28.04 -29.94
CA VAL A 36 15.18 28.43 -29.75
C VAL A 36 15.91 28.59 -31.08
N TYR A 37 15.65 27.69 -32.04
CA TYR A 37 16.20 27.79 -33.39
C TYR A 37 15.75 29.07 -34.09
N ALA A 38 14.45 29.37 -34.09
CA ALA A 38 13.90 30.61 -34.65
C ALA A 38 14.49 31.86 -33.95
N ALA A 39 14.61 31.84 -32.62
CA ALA A 39 15.23 32.94 -31.88
C ALA A 39 16.70 33.17 -32.27
N MET A 40 17.44 32.10 -32.55
CA MET A 40 18.83 32.18 -33.04
C MET A 40 18.90 32.75 -34.46
N THR A 41 17.99 32.39 -35.36
CA THR A 41 18.00 32.83 -36.76
C THR A 41 17.48 34.26 -36.93
N PHE A 42 16.39 34.62 -36.25
CA PHE A 42 15.71 35.91 -36.48
C PHE A 42 16.20 37.05 -35.58
N SER A 43 16.87 36.76 -34.45
CA SER A 43 17.29 37.78 -33.49
C SER A 43 18.80 37.76 -33.20
N PRO A 44 19.61 38.60 -33.88
CA PRO A 44 21.04 38.72 -33.57
C PRO A 44 21.30 39.28 -32.16
N LYS A 45 20.33 40.01 -31.59
CA LYS A 45 20.37 40.46 -30.18
C LYS A 45 20.27 39.30 -29.21
N PHE A 46 19.46 38.29 -29.52
CA PHE A 46 19.33 37.08 -28.70
C PHE A 46 20.64 36.28 -28.68
N VAL A 47 21.29 36.13 -29.84
CA VAL A 47 22.59 35.45 -29.95
C VAL A 47 23.68 36.20 -29.17
N LYS A 48 23.72 37.53 -29.24
CA LYS A 48 24.70 38.33 -28.49
C LYS A 48 24.48 38.32 -26.97
N SER A 49 23.24 38.17 -26.51
CA SER A 49 22.91 38.21 -25.08
C SER A 49 22.93 36.83 -24.40
N THR A 50 22.80 35.73 -25.15
CA THR A 50 22.74 34.37 -24.59
C THR A 50 24.00 33.56 -24.87
N ASN A 51 24.57 32.97 -23.81
CA ASN A 51 25.68 32.03 -23.93
C ASN A 51 25.19 30.64 -24.35
N TRP A 52 26.06 29.80 -24.92
CA TRP A 52 25.75 28.43 -25.38
C TRP A 52 24.96 27.63 -24.33
N GLN A 53 25.42 27.63 -23.07
CA GLN A 53 24.76 26.95 -21.96
C GLN A 53 23.31 27.43 -21.72
N SER A 54 23.05 28.73 -21.87
CA SER A 54 21.71 29.30 -21.70
C SER A 54 20.77 28.85 -22.80
N ARG A 55 21.29 28.61 -24.01
CA ARG A 55 20.50 28.13 -25.15
C ARG A 55 20.16 26.66 -24.96
N THR A 56 21.11 25.84 -24.51
CA THR A 56 20.86 24.43 -24.18
C THR A 56 19.82 24.30 -23.06
N ALA A 57 19.89 25.14 -22.04
CA ALA A 57 18.90 25.16 -20.95
C ALA A 57 17.49 25.49 -21.43
N LEU A 58 17.34 26.46 -22.35
CA LEU A 58 16.03 26.81 -22.94
C LEU A 58 15.43 25.68 -23.77
N VAL A 59 16.27 24.81 -24.36
CA VAL A 59 15.79 23.62 -25.08
C VAL A 59 15.39 22.50 -24.12
N ILE A 60 16.16 22.28 -23.05
CA ILE A 60 16.01 21.10 -22.18
C ILE A 60 14.98 21.32 -21.04
N MET A 61 14.90 22.52 -20.47
CA MET A 61 14.05 22.75 -19.30
C MET A 61 12.55 22.57 -19.55
N PRO A 62 11.94 23.11 -20.63
CA PRO A 62 10.51 22.95 -20.84
C PRO A 62 10.08 21.48 -21.02
N PRO A 63 10.80 20.64 -21.78
CA PRO A 63 10.52 19.21 -21.87
C PRO A 63 10.65 18.47 -20.54
N LEU A 64 11.70 18.75 -19.76
CA LEU A 64 11.88 18.14 -18.43
C LEU A 64 10.77 18.55 -17.47
N PHE A 65 10.33 19.81 -17.53
CA PHE A 65 9.22 20.29 -16.73
C PHE A 65 7.91 19.59 -17.12
N ALA A 66 7.62 19.48 -18.41
CA ALA A 66 6.42 18.80 -18.91
C ALA A 66 6.43 17.30 -18.56
N PHE A 67 7.59 16.65 -18.63
CA PHE A 67 7.79 15.27 -18.17
C PHE A 67 7.45 15.13 -16.68
N ALA A 68 8.02 16.00 -15.84
CA ALA A 68 7.82 15.95 -14.40
C ALA A 68 6.34 16.22 -14.03
N ALA A 69 5.74 17.25 -14.61
CA ALA A 69 4.35 17.60 -14.33
C ALA A 69 3.36 16.50 -14.77
N ALA A 70 3.56 15.89 -15.95
CA ALA A 70 2.70 14.81 -16.43
C ALA A 70 2.86 13.53 -15.60
N SER A 71 4.10 13.14 -15.28
CA SER A 71 4.36 11.97 -14.44
C SER A 71 3.80 12.14 -13.03
N GLU A 72 3.88 13.34 -12.44
CA GLU A 72 3.29 13.64 -11.14
C GLU A 72 1.76 13.58 -11.18
N ASN A 73 1.11 14.25 -12.15
CA ASN A 73 -0.35 14.22 -12.28
C ASN A 73 -0.88 12.79 -12.42
N LYS A 74 -0.20 11.94 -13.20
CA LYS A 74 -0.60 10.54 -13.38
C LYS A 74 -0.40 9.72 -12.11
N LEU A 75 0.75 9.89 -11.45
CA LEU A 75 1.06 9.21 -10.20
C LEU A 75 0.04 9.54 -9.12
N VAL A 76 -0.28 10.82 -8.95
CA VAL A 76 -1.28 11.29 -7.97
C VAL A 76 -2.66 10.70 -8.26
N HIS A 77 -3.09 10.68 -9.52
CA HIS A 77 -4.38 10.11 -9.89
C HIS A 77 -4.46 8.61 -9.56
N ARG A 78 -3.41 7.84 -9.91
CA ARG A 78 -3.31 6.41 -9.58
C ARG A 78 -3.26 6.15 -8.08
N MET A 79 -2.60 7.04 -7.31
CA MET A 79 -2.61 6.94 -5.85
C MET A 79 -4.01 7.14 -5.27
N HIS A 80 -4.80 8.08 -5.80
CA HIS A 80 -6.19 8.27 -5.39
C HIS A 80 -7.07 7.07 -5.77
N GLU A 81 -6.90 6.52 -6.97
CA GLU A 81 -7.61 5.32 -7.41
C GLU A 81 -7.29 4.12 -6.52
N MET A 82 -6.01 3.87 -6.22
CA MET A 82 -5.61 2.82 -5.28
C MET A 82 -6.12 3.06 -3.85
N ALA A 83 -6.19 4.32 -3.40
CA ALA A 83 -6.76 4.65 -2.10
C ALA A 83 -8.27 4.35 -2.06
N ALA A 84 -9.00 4.67 -3.14
CA ALA A 84 -10.42 4.36 -3.29
C ALA A 84 -10.67 2.85 -3.39
N GLU A 85 -9.84 2.11 -4.13
CA GLU A 85 -9.90 0.64 -4.15
C GLU A 85 -9.66 0.05 -2.75
N LYS A 86 -8.70 0.60 -1.99
CA LYS A 86 -8.44 0.17 -0.61
C LYS A 86 -9.61 0.47 0.32
N SER A 87 -10.25 1.63 0.21
CA SER A 87 -11.43 1.94 1.02
C SER A 87 -12.61 1.05 0.65
N HIS A 88 -12.83 0.80 -0.64
CA HIS A 88 -13.89 -0.09 -1.10
C HIS A 88 -13.62 -1.55 -0.69
N SER A 89 -12.36 -1.98 -0.70
CA SER A 89 -11.97 -3.31 -0.19
C SER A 89 -12.21 -3.43 1.31
N ARG A 90 -11.96 -2.36 2.08
CA ARG A 90 -12.29 -2.31 3.52
C ARG A 90 -13.79 -2.35 3.76
N GLU A 91 -14.56 -1.55 3.04
CA GLU A 91 -16.02 -1.51 3.16
C GLU A 91 -16.65 -2.84 2.75
N MET A 92 -16.15 -3.49 1.69
CA MET A 92 -16.59 -4.85 1.31
C MET A 92 -16.19 -5.89 2.36
N ALA A 93 -15.00 -5.76 2.96
CA ALA A 93 -14.61 -6.62 4.07
C ALA A 93 -15.55 -6.43 5.27
N GLU A 94 -15.86 -5.19 5.65
CA GLU A 94 -16.81 -4.85 6.72
C GLU A 94 -18.22 -5.36 6.40
N TRP A 95 -18.74 -5.10 5.20
CA TRP A 95 -20.03 -5.60 4.74
C TRP A 95 -20.09 -7.13 4.77
N SER A 96 -19.03 -7.80 4.33
CA SER A 96 -18.96 -9.26 4.40
C SER A 96 -19.05 -9.76 5.84
N THR A 97 -18.37 -9.10 6.79
CA THR A 97 -18.47 -9.46 8.23
C THR A 97 -19.85 -9.17 8.79
N GLN A 98 -20.46 -8.03 8.46
CA GLN A 98 -21.76 -7.63 8.98
C GLN A 98 -22.87 -8.52 8.43
N SER A 99 -22.83 -8.84 7.14
CA SER A 99 -23.74 -9.79 6.50
C SER A 99 -23.59 -11.19 7.10
N GLN A 100 -22.35 -11.63 7.35
CA GLN A 100 -22.09 -12.87 8.07
C GLN A 100 -22.63 -12.84 9.50
N GLN A 101 -22.52 -11.73 10.22
CA GLN A 101 -23.04 -11.55 11.58
C GLN A 101 -24.56 -11.65 11.60
N LYS A 102 -25.22 -11.01 10.62
CA LYS A 102 -26.67 -11.05 10.45
C LYS A 102 -27.16 -12.47 10.19
N MET A 103 -26.53 -13.18 9.25
CA MET A 103 -26.84 -14.60 9.01
C MET A 103 -26.62 -15.48 10.25
N LEU A 104 -25.58 -15.21 11.05
CA LEU A 104 -25.32 -15.96 12.28
C LEU A 104 -26.40 -15.71 13.34
N ASN A 105 -26.86 -14.46 13.47
CA ASN A 105 -27.96 -14.10 14.36
C ASN A 105 -29.29 -14.70 13.91
N ASP A 106 -29.58 -14.69 12.61
CA ASP A 106 -30.76 -15.33 12.04
C ASP A 106 -30.72 -16.86 12.30
N HIS A 107 -29.57 -17.50 12.10
CA HIS A 107 -29.35 -18.90 12.47
C HIS A 107 -29.52 -19.15 13.97
N LYS A 108 -29.00 -18.27 14.84
CA LYS A 108 -29.21 -18.38 16.30
C LYS A 108 -30.69 -18.24 16.66
N GLN A 109 -31.44 -17.36 16.01
CA GLN A 109 -32.87 -17.24 16.22
C GLN A 109 -33.62 -18.50 15.74
N GLN A 110 -33.27 -19.04 14.57
CA GLN A 110 -33.83 -20.30 14.09
C GLN A 110 -33.51 -21.47 15.02
N LEU A 111 -32.26 -21.56 15.50
CA LEU A 111 -31.84 -22.57 16.47
C LEU A 111 -32.58 -22.40 17.80
N LYS A 112 -32.78 -21.18 18.30
CA LYS A 112 -33.61 -20.93 19.48
C LYS A 112 -35.04 -21.43 19.26
N LYS A 113 -35.63 -21.17 18.08
CA LYS A 113 -36.98 -21.66 17.72
C LYS A 113 -37.05 -23.18 17.63
N MET A 114 -36.03 -23.83 17.09
CA MET A 114 -35.93 -25.30 17.04
C MET A 114 -35.59 -25.92 18.40
N SER A 115 -34.79 -25.24 19.23
CA SER A 115 -34.38 -25.72 20.54
C SER A 115 -35.50 -25.57 21.57
N THR A 116 -36.34 -24.54 21.52
CA THR A 116 -37.56 -24.52 22.37
C THR A 116 -38.52 -25.67 22.03
N GLN A 117 -38.46 -26.22 20.82
CA GLN A 117 -39.18 -27.45 20.47
C GLN A 117 -38.45 -28.75 20.88
N LYS A 118 -37.11 -28.74 21.01
CA LYS A 118 -36.29 -29.93 21.33
C LYS A 118 -35.76 -30.03 22.76
N ILE A 119 -35.79 -28.95 23.55
CA ILE A 119 -35.32 -28.91 24.95
C ILE A 119 -36.22 -29.73 25.90
N LEU A 120 -37.37 -30.23 25.45
CA LEU A 120 -38.12 -31.27 26.17
C LEU A 120 -37.51 -32.68 26.06
N ALA A 121 -36.44 -32.89 25.28
CA ALA A 121 -35.82 -34.21 25.14
C ALA A 121 -34.31 -34.13 24.88
N GLN A 122 -33.50 -33.91 25.91
CA GLN A 122 -32.29 -34.69 26.23
C GLN A 122 -31.32 -33.92 27.15
N PRO A 123 -30.86 -34.54 28.25
CA PRO A 123 -29.76 -34.06 29.07
C PRO A 123 -28.43 -34.72 28.66
N GLY A 124 -27.35 -33.93 28.70
CA GLY A 124 -25.98 -34.45 28.88
C GLY A 124 -25.00 -34.14 27.76
N MET A 125 -24.27 -33.02 27.88
CA MET A 125 -22.90 -32.89 27.36
C MET A 125 -22.24 -31.63 27.92
N THR A 126 -21.38 -31.80 28.93
CA THR A 126 -20.45 -30.77 29.43
C THR A 126 -19.14 -31.45 29.84
N ASP A 127 -18.07 -30.66 29.81
CA ASP A 127 -16.71 -30.92 30.33
C ASP A 127 -15.72 -31.71 29.47
N ARG A 128 -15.14 -31.02 28.47
CA ARG A 128 -13.82 -31.40 27.91
C ARG A 128 -12.99 -30.22 27.35
N GLY A 129 -13.22 -28.99 27.84
CA GLY A 129 -12.63 -27.76 27.26
C GLY A 129 -11.52 -27.06 28.05
N ALA A 130 -11.22 -27.47 29.29
CA ALA A 130 -10.38 -26.66 30.19
C ALA A 130 -8.85 -26.84 30.02
N LEU A 131 -8.39 -27.96 29.47
CA LEU A 131 -6.95 -28.28 29.36
C LEU A 131 -6.25 -27.63 28.14
N THR A 132 -7.00 -27.14 27.15
CA THR A 132 -6.46 -26.51 25.92
C THR A 132 -6.15 -25.02 26.05
N ILE A 133 -6.56 -24.37 27.15
CA ILE A 133 -6.41 -22.91 27.30
C ILE A 133 -4.96 -22.54 27.62
N GLN A 134 -4.27 -23.33 28.44
CA GLN A 134 -2.90 -23.03 28.88
C GLN A 134 -1.87 -23.17 27.74
N GLU A 135 -2.02 -24.21 26.91
CA GLU A 135 -1.14 -24.46 25.75
C GLU A 135 -1.32 -23.41 24.63
N ASN A 136 -2.52 -22.81 24.53
CA ASN A 136 -2.79 -21.74 23.58
C ASN A 136 -2.15 -20.40 23.99
N VAL A 137 -2.06 -20.11 25.30
CA VAL A 137 -1.45 -18.87 25.80
C VAL A 137 0.06 -18.83 25.53
N GLU A 138 0.76 -19.96 25.67
CA GLU A 138 2.20 -20.03 25.35
C GLU A 138 2.45 -19.88 23.85
N LYS A 139 1.63 -20.53 23.01
CA LYS A 139 1.69 -20.35 21.54
C LYS A 139 1.41 -18.90 21.16
N GLU A 140 0.43 -18.23 21.78
CA GLU A 140 0.15 -16.81 21.53
C GLU A 140 1.33 -15.89 21.88
N ARG A 141 2.05 -16.17 22.96
CA ARG A 141 3.27 -15.41 23.32
C ARG A 141 4.40 -15.62 22.32
N GLU A 142 4.64 -16.85 21.88
CA GLU A 142 5.65 -17.16 20.86
C GLU A 142 5.33 -16.47 19.52
N ILE A 143 4.05 -16.48 19.14
CA ILE A 143 3.53 -15.79 17.96
C ILE A 143 3.74 -14.27 18.07
N ALA A 144 3.44 -13.66 19.22
CA ALA A 144 3.65 -12.24 19.45
C ALA A 144 5.14 -11.87 19.33
N GLY A 145 6.03 -12.73 19.81
CA GLY A 145 7.48 -12.61 19.63
C GLY A 145 7.88 -12.60 18.15
N LYS A 146 7.40 -13.56 17.36
CA LYS A 146 7.66 -13.64 15.91
C LYS A 146 7.10 -12.45 15.13
N PHE A 147 5.97 -11.88 15.57
CA PHE A 147 5.44 -10.65 14.97
C PHE A 147 6.31 -9.45 15.26
N ARG A 148 6.77 -9.29 16.51
CA ARG A 148 7.72 -8.22 16.85
C ARG A 148 8.99 -8.35 16.02
N GLU A 149 9.52 -9.57 15.90
CA GLU A 149 10.70 -9.86 15.09
C GLU A 149 10.45 -9.54 13.61
N SER A 150 9.31 -9.94 13.03
CA SER A 150 8.95 -9.63 11.65
C SER A 150 8.81 -8.12 11.39
N VAL A 151 8.26 -7.36 12.34
CA VAL A 151 8.18 -5.89 12.24
C VAL A 151 9.57 -5.25 12.33
N VAL A 152 10.45 -5.73 13.21
CA VAL A 152 11.83 -5.24 13.29
C VAL A 152 12.63 -5.59 12.03
N ASN A 153 12.47 -6.82 11.51
CA ASN A 153 13.12 -7.27 10.28
C ASN A 153 12.56 -6.62 9.01
N SER A 154 11.41 -5.94 9.07
CA SER A 154 10.84 -5.20 7.94
C SER A 154 11.63 -3.93 7.57
N GLY A 155 12.76 -3.67 8.24
CA GLY A 155 13.60 -2.50 8.00
C GLY A 155 13.06 -1.27 8.71
N VAL A 156 12.58 -1.42 9.94
CA VAL A 156 12.12 -0.31 10.78
C VAL A 156 13.05 -0.21 11.98
N ARG A 157 13.68 0.95 12.19
CA ARG A 157 14.46 1.20 13.40
C ARG A 157 13.53 1.64 14.51
N VAL A 158 13.48 0.83 15.56
CA VAL A 158 12.72 1.12 16.76
C VAL A 158 13.60 1.93 17.70
N VAL A 159 13.19 3.17 17.98
CA VAL A 159 13.89 4.05 18.92
C VAL A 159 13.11 4.06 20.24
N PRO A 160 13.75 3.75 21.39
CA PRO A 160 13.08 3.83 22.68
C PRO A 160 12.87 5.29 23.09
N GLY A 161 11.63 5.66 23.43
CA GLY A 161 11.25 7.01 23.87
C GLY A 161 10.50 7.84 22.83
N GLU A 162 10.18 9.10 23.14
CA GLU A 162 9.49 10.00 22.21
C GLU A 162 10.38 10.35 21.00
N LEU A 163 9.77 10.38 19.81
CA LEU A 163 10.47 10.69 18.57
C LEU A 163 11.01 12.13 18.62
N GLY A 164 12.31 12.26 18.87
CA GLY A 164 13.01 13.55 18.85
C GLY A 164 12.82 14.29 17.52
N VAL A 165 12.89 15.62 17.56
CA VAL A 165 12.61 16.51 16.42
C VAL A 165 13.42 16.12 15.17
N HIS A 166 14.67 15.68 15.35
CA HIS A 166 15.54 15.23 14.26
C HIS A 166 15.00 14.00 13.51
N HIS A 167 14.38 13.04 14.21
CA HIS A 167 13.78 11.85 13.60
C HIS A 167 12.48 12.19 12.84
N ARG A 168 11.66 13.09 13.40
CA ARG A 168 10.47 13.60 12.72
C ARG A 168 10.84 14.35 11.44
N LEU A 169 11.89 15.17 11.51
CA LEU A 169 12.40 15.88 10.34
C LEU A 169 12.95 14.91 9.29
N ALA A 170 13.70 13.89 9.69
CA ALA A 170 14.20 12.85 8.78
C ALA A 170 13.05 12.09 8.08
N ASN A 171 12.00 11.74 8.82
CA ASN A 171 10.81 11.10 8.26
C ASN A 171 10.05 12.04 7.30
N PHE A 172 9.89 13.32 7.68
CA PHE A 172 9.26 14.33 6.83
C PHE A 172 10.07 14.55 5.53
N TRP A 173 11.39 14.53 5.65
CA TRP A 173 12.31 14.64 4.52
C TRP A 173 12.16 13.47 3.55
N GLN A 174 12.06 12.24 4.06
CA GLN A 174 11.83 11.05 3.24
C GLN A 174 10.50 11.11 2.48
N GLU A 175 9.44 11.62 3.12
CA GLU A 175 8.10 11.66 2.55
C GLU A 175 7.94 12.76 1.48
N ASN A 176 8.64 13.88 1.61
CA ASN A 176 8.43 15.04 0.73
C ASN A 176 9.76 15.71 0.30
N PRO A 177 10.65 15.01 -0.42
CA PRO A 177 11.96 15.55 -0.80
C PRO A 177 11.86 16.83 -1.65
N PHE A 178 10.87 16.91 -2.55
CA PHE A 178 10.66 18.08 -3.40
C PHE A 178 10.18 19.32 -2.63
N LYS A 179 9.34 19.15 -1.60
CA LYS A 179 8.86 20.27 -0.79
C LYS A 179 10.01 20.88 0.03
N ILE A 180 10.88 20.04 0.59
CA ILE A 180 12.08 20.52 1.29
C ILE A 180 13.06 21.17 0.31
N LEU A 181 13.24 20.57 -0.87
CA LEU A 181 14.10 21.16 -1.91
C LEU A 181 13.60 22.55 -2.31
N GLY A 182 12.30 22.73 -2.51
CA GLY A 182 11.73 24.06 -2.78
C GLY A 182 11.89 25.01 -1.59
N ALA A 183 11.52 24.56 -0.39
CA ALA A 183 11.52 25.39 0.82
C ALA A 183 12.91 25.86 1.25
N VAL A 184 13.94 25.02 1.09
CA VAL A 184 15.33 25.34 1.49
C VAL A 184 16.13 25.87 0.30
N GLY A 185 15.94 25.30 -0.89
CA GLY A 185 16.71 25.63 -2.09
C GLY A 185 16.43 27.05 -2.60
N VAL A 186 15.16 27.46 -2.65
CA VAL A 186 14.79 28.79 -3.15
C VAL A 186 15.38 29.91 -2.28
N PRO A 187 15.24 29.88 -0.92
CA PRO A 187 15.90 30.88 -0.07
C PRO A 187 17.42 30.84 -0.15
N THR A 188 18.03 29.64 -0.28
CA THR A 188 19.49 29.52 -0.38
C THR A 188 20.03 30.18 -1.65
N VAL A 189 19.41 29.92 -2.81
CA VAL A 189 19.78 30.55 -4.08
C VAL A 189 19.54 32.06 -4.02
N PHE A 190 18.43 32.48 -3.41
CA PHE A 190 18.11 33.89 -3.21
C PHE A 190 19.13 34.60 -2.30
N TYR A 191 19.57 33.94 -1.22
CA TYR A 191 20.57 34.46 -0.30
C TYR A 191 21.95 34.63 -0.97
N ILE A 192 22.37 33.65 -1.78
CA ILE A 192 23.61 33.72 -2.58
C ILE A 192 23.53 34.87 -3.58
N PHE A 193 22.37 35.10 -4.17
CA PHE A 193 22.15 36.20 -5.12
C PHE A 193 22.28 37.56 -4.42
N LYS A 194 21.59 37.76 -3.30
CA LYS A 194 21.59 39.03 -2.55
C LYS A 194 22.97 39.35 -1.94
N GLY A 195 23.70 38.34 -1.46
CA GLY A 195 25.03 38.52 -0.88
C GLY A 195 26.09 39.06 -1.85
N ARG A 196 25.86 39.00 -3.17
CA ARG A 196 26.81 39.47 -4.20
C ARG A 196 26.55 40.87 -4.74
N GLU A 197 25.47 41.52 -4.34
CA GLU A 197 25.16 42.89 -4.78
C GLU A 197 26.17 43.94 -4.24
N GLY A 198 26.89 43.63 -3.15
CA GLY A 198 27.81 44.57 -2.50
C GLY A 198 29.15 44.85 -3.20
N GLN A 199 29.58 44.07 -4.19
CA GLN A 199 30.91 44.24 -4.81
C GLN A 199 30.88 45.12 -6.07
N GLN A 200 30.61 46.42 -5.96
CA GLN A 200 30.27 47.32 -7.09
C GLN A 200 31.35 47.53 -8.19
N HIS A 201 32.59 47.04 -8.05
CA HIS A 201 33.65 47.34 -9.03
C HIS A 201 33.76 46.35 -10.23
N LEU A 202 33.24 45.12 -10.16
CA LEU A 202 33.40 44.16 -11.25
C LEU A 202 32.22 44.16 -12.23
N GLN A 203 32.52 44.26 -13.53
CA GLN A 203 31.60 44.23 -14.68
C GLN A 203 30.43 43.26 -14.42
N PHE A 204 29.20 43.78 -14.46
CA PHE A 204 27.93 43.05 -14.25
C PHE A 204 27.85 41.73 -15.02
N GLN A 205 28.49 41.66 -16.19
CA GLN A 205 28.51 40.48 -17.06
C GLN A 205 29.31 39.29 -16.50
N SER A 206 30.45 39.54 -15.84
CA SER A 206 31.26 38.48 -15.20
C SER A 206 30.57 37.94 -13.94
N LYS A 207 29.96 38.83 -13.15
CA LYS A 207 29.18 38.44 -11.97
C LYS A 207 28.04 37.49 -12.32
N LEU A 208 27.24 37.85 -13.33
CA LEU A 208 26.11 37.03 -13.79
C LEU A 208 26.52 35.63 -14.22
N MET A 209 27.70 35.48 -14.81
CA MET A 209 28.20 34.16 -15.22
C MET A 209 28.55 33.29 -14.00
N HIS A 210 29.25 33.87 -13.01
CA HIS A 210 29.59 33.13 -11.79
C HIS A 210 28.37 32.81 -10.93
N THR A 211 27.38 33.71 -10.76
CA THR A 211 26.19 33.39 -9.96
C THR A 211 25.40 32.22 -10.53
N ARG A 212 25.39 32.04 -11.86
CA ARG A 212 24.75 30.88 -12.49
C ARG A 212 25.49 29.58 -12.18
N VAL A 213 26.81 29.55 -12.31
CA VAL A 213 27.62 28.36 -11.98
C VAL A 213 27.52 28.02 -10.50
N PHE A 214 27.57 29.02 -9.61
CA PHE A 214 27.37 28.79 -8.17
C PHE A 214 25.95 28.31 -7.84
N GLY A 215 24.93 28.85 -8.53
CA GLY A 215 23.55 28.37 -8.39
C GLY A 215 23.40 26.91 -8.83
N GLN A 216 23.98 26.55 -9.98
CA GLN A 216 23.99 25.17 -10.47
C GLN A 216 24.73 24.23 -9.51
N PHE A 217 25.90 24.65 -9.03
CA PHE A 217 26.66 23.89 -8.04
C PHE A 217 25.85 23.67 -6.76
N ALA A 218 25.24 24.73 -6.22
CA ALA A 218 24.40 24.63 -5.02
C ALA A 218 23.23 23.65 -5.21
N VAL A 219 22.55 23.71 -6.36
CA VAL A 219 21.43 22.80 -6.66
C VAL A 219 21.92 21.36 -6.82
N ILE A 220 23.04 21.13 -7.50
CA ILE A 220 23.62 19.78 -7.68
C ILE A 220 24.07 19.19 -6.34
N THR A 221 24.81 19.95 -5.53
CA THR A 221 25.24 19.51 -4.19
C THR A 221 24.03 19.18 -3.31
N MET A 222 22.97 19.98 -3.41
CA MET A 222 21.73 19.72 -2.68
C MET A 222 21.03 18.45 -3.16
N LEU A 223 20.89 18.25 -4.48
CA LEU A 223 20.29 17.04 -5.06
C LEU A 223 21.10 15.77 -4.72
N LEU A 224 22.43 15.83 -4.78
CA LEU A 224 23.29 14.72 -4.40
C LEU A 224 23.16 14.39 -2.91
N SER A 225 23.09 15.41 -2.05
CA SER A 225 22.87 15.21 -0.61
C SER A 225 21.51 14.57 -0.35
N LEU A 226 20.47 14.96 -1.09
CA LEU A 226 19.15 14.35 -1.00
C LEU A 226 19.14 12.89 -1.44
N MET A 227 19.78 12.57 -2.56
CA MET A 227 19.86 11.19 -3.05
C MET A 227 20.67 10.31 -2.08
N GLY A 228 21.81 10.80 -1.59
CA GLY A 228 22.60 10.08 -0.59
C GLY A 228 21.86 9.89 0.73
N PHE A 229 21.13 10.90 1.18
CA PHE A 229 20.29 10.80 2.38
C PHE A 229 19.11 9.84 2.17
N LYS A 230 18.48 9.86 1.00
CA LYS A 230 17.39 8.94 0.66
C LYS A 230 17.90 7.50 0.66
N GLU A 231 19.02 7.21 0.01
CA GLU A 231 19.59 5.87 0.00
C GLU A 231 20.02 5.42 1.41
N TYR A 232 20.57 6.32 2.21
CA TYR A 232 20.86 6.04 3.62
C TYR A 232 19.60 5.68 4.42
N MET A 233 18.50 6.41 4.23
CA MET A 233 17.22 6.16 4.88
C MET A 233 16.54 4.89 4.37
N ASP A 234 16.62 4.61 3.06
CA ASP A 234 16.07 3.40 2.45
C ASP A 234 16.83 2.15 2.94
N ARG A 235 18.14 2.27 3.23
CA ARG A 235 18.93 1.19 3.87
C ARG A 235 18.74 1.10 5.39
N SER A 236 18.61 2.23 6.07
CA SER A 236 18.55 2.29 7.55
C SER A 236 17.15 2.08 8.11
N GLY A 237 16.13 2.24 7.28
CA GLY A 237 14.74 2.10 7.68
C GLY A 237 14.13 3.37 8.25
N LYS A 238 12.79 3.44 8.24
CA LYS A 238 12.05 4.54 8.85
C LYS A 238 12.17 4.46 10.38
N PHE A 239 12.35 5.60 11.04
CA PHE A 239 12.35 5.66 12.50
C PHE A 239 10.91 5.59 13.00
N ILE A 240 10.60 4.57 13.78
CA ILE A 240 9.28 4.36 14.37
C ILE A 240 9.44 4.20 15.88
N THR A 241 8.52 4.80 16.63
CA THR A 241 8.51 4.76 18.09
C THR A 241 8.14 3.36 18.58
N ASP A 242 8.63 2.94 19.76
CA ASP A 242 8.18 1.70 20.41
C ASP A 242 6.64 1.62 20.54
N GLY A 243 5.98 2.75 20.84
CA GLY A 243 4.52 2.84 20.93
C GLY A 243 3.82 2.59 19.59
N ASP A 244 4.39 3.06 18.48
CA ASP A 244 3.85 2.81 17.14
C ASP A 244 4.06 1.36 16.70
N VAL A 245 5.17 0.75 17.10
CA VAL A 245 5.42 -0.69 16.89
C VAL A 245 4.40 -1.52 17.66
N GLN A 246 4.14 -1.19 18.93
CA GLN A 246 3.11 -1.87 19.73
C GLN A 246 1.72 -1.67 19.14
N ALA A 247 1.36 -0.47 18.68
CA ALA A 247 0.09 -0.21 18.02
C ALA A 247 -0.07 -1.04 16.73
N ARG A 248 0.98 -1.17 15.91
CA ARG A 248 0.97 -2.03 14.72
C ARG A 248 0.86 -3.51 15.05
N VAL A 249 1.60 -3.97 16.07
CA VAL A 249 1.50 -5.36 16.54
C VAL A 249 0.10 -5.65 17.07
N ALA A 250 -0.52 -4.73 17.81
CA ALA A 250 -1.89 -4.85 18.29
C ALA A 250 -2.90 -4.93 17.13
N GLN A 251 -2.75 -4.10 16.09
CA GLN A 251 -3.57 -4.17 14.88
C GLN A 251 -3.41 -5.51 14.13
N MET A 252 -2.18 -6.02 14.04
CA MET A 252 -1.93 -7.34 13.43
C MET A 252 -2.49 -8.49 14.26
N GLN A 253 -2.45 -8.40 15.59
CA GLN A 253 -3.07 -9.38 16.47
C GLN A 253 -4.60 -9.37 16.32
N GLN A 254 -5.21 -8.18 16.23
CA GLN A 254 -6.64 -8.04 15.96
C GLN A 254 -7.03 -8.68 14.62
N SER A 255 -6.32 -8.34 13.53
CA SER A 255 -6.63 -8.91 12.21
C SER A 255 -6.42 -10.42 12.16
N ARG A 256 -5.42 -10.96 12.85
CA ARG A 256 -5.23 -12.40 13.00
C ARG A 256 -6.37 -13.07 13.76
N SER A 257 -6.78 -12.50 14.89
CA SER A 257 -7.88 -13.06 15.70
C SER A 257 -9.18 -13.11 14.89
N GLU A 258 -9.42 -12.10 14.07
CA GLU A 258 -10.55 -12.04 13.15
C GLU A 258 -10.45 -13.13 12.06
N LEU A 259 -9.27 -13.32 11.45
CA LEU A 259 -9.06 -14.37 10.46
C LEU A 259 -9.22 -15.78 11.04
N LEU A 260 -8.70 -16.02 12.25
CA LEU A 260 -8.89 -17.30 12.94
C LEU A 260 -10.35 -17.57 13.26
N TYR A 261 -11.08 -16.53 13.67
CA TYR A 261 -12.52 -16.62 13.88
C TYR A 261 -13.27 -16.99 12.60
N ARG A 262 -12.92 -16.37 11.46
CA ARG A 262 -13.48 -16.70 10.14
C ARG A 262 -13.17 -18.16 9.74
N LEU A 263 -11.92 -18.60 9.89
CA LEU A 263 -11.53 -19.98 9.58
C LEU A 263 -12.24 -21.02 10.47
N HIS A 264 -12.37 -20.73 11.76
CA HIS A 264 -13.07 -21.62 12.68
C HIS A 264 -14.55 -21.76 12.31
N ARG A 265 -15.17 -20.64 11.92
CA ARG A 265 -16.54 -20.63 11.42
C ARG A 265 -16.69 -21.46 10.14
N ASP A 266 -15.81 -21.25 9.17
CA ASP A 266 -15.85 -21.99 7.89
C ASP A 266 -15.66 -23.49 8.11
N ARG A 267 -14.84 -23.89 9.08
CA ARG A 267 -14.66 -25.29 9.46
C ARG A 267 -15.94 -25.90 10.03
N ILE A 268 -16.63 -25.20 10.94
CA ILE A 268 -17.89 -25.67 11.51
C ILE A 268 -18.95 -25.82 10.42
N ASP A 269 -19.04 -24.86 9.49
CA ASP A 269 -20.02 -24.92 8.41
C ASP A 269 -19.69 -26.04 7.40
N ALA A 270 -18.40 -26.31 7.15
CA ALA A 270 -17.95 -27.46 6.35
C ALA A 270 -18.30 -28.81 7.00
N GLU A 271 -18.11 -28.94 8.33
CA GLU A 271 -18.49 -30.16 9.08
C GLU A 271 -20.01 -30.39 9.02
N ARG A 272 -20.81 -29.34 9.21
CA ARG A 272 -22.28 -29.42 9.06
C ARG A 272 -22.71 -29.85 7.66
N LEU A 273 -22.03 -29.37 6.63
CA LEU A 273 -22.29 -29.78 5.24
C LEU A 273 -21.92 -31.25 5.02
N ALA A 274 -20.82 -31.72 5.60
CA ALA A 274 -20.42 -33.13 5.54
C ALA A 274 -21.43 -34.04 6.25
N ASP A 275 -21.94 -33.64 7.41
CA ASP A 275 -22.96 -34.41 8.14
C ASP A 275 -24.28 -34.48 7.38
N LYS A 276 -24.72 -33.37 6.76
CA LYS A 276 -25.90 -33.37 5.89
C LYS A 276 -25.75 -34.33 4.71
N ARG A 277 -24.55 -34.39 4.10
CA ARG A 277 -24.26 -35.34 3.02
C ARG A 277 -24.30 -36.79 3.51
N ARG A 278 -23.77 -37.07 4.70
CA ARG A 278 -23.84 -38.41 5.31
C ARG A 278 -25.27 -38.84 5.57
N GLN A 279 -26.10 -37.95 6.10
CA GLN A 279 -27.53 -38.21 6.34
C GLN A 279 -28.29 -38.48 5.04
N ALA A 280 -28.04 -37.70 4.00
CA ALA A 280 -28.67 -37.92 2.68
C ALA A 280 -28.28 -39.29 2.10
N LEU A 281 -27.00 -39.66 2.16
CA LEU A 281 -26.53 -40.98 1.73
C LEU A 281 -27.17 -42.13 2.54
N GLU A 282 -27.33 -41.96 3.85
CA GLU A 282 -27.98 -42.97 4.69
C GLU A 282 -29.48 -43.13 4.34
N GLN A 283 -30.17 -42.03 4.04
CA GLN A 283 -31.56 -42.06 3.57
C GLN A 283 -31.68 -42.77 2.22
N ASP A 284 -30.79 -42.49 1.27
CA ASP A 284 -30.77 -43.15 -0.03
C ASP A 284 -30.50 -44.66 0.09
N MET A 285 -29.57 -45.07 0.98
CA MET A 285 -29.34 -46.48 1.27
C MET A 285 -30.57 -47.17 1.88
N LYS A 286 -31.26 -46.51 2.81
CA LYS A 286 -32.49 -47.04 3.43
C LYS A 286 -33.62 -47.18 2.41
N MET A 287 -33.84 -46.18 1.56
CA MET A 287 -34.85 -46.26 0.49
C MET A 287 -34.51 -47.35 -0.54
N GLY A 288 -33.23 -47.48 -0.91
CA GLY A 288 -32.75 -48.54 -1.80
C GLY A 288 -32.97 -49.95 -1.24
N ALA A 289 -32.74 -50.15 0.07
CA ALA A 289 -33.00 -51.41 0.75
C ALA A 289 -34.49 -51.78 0.74
N VAL A 290 -35.38 -50.84 1.08
CA VAL A 290 -36.84 -51.06 1.07
C VAL A 290 -37.34 -51.44 -0.32
N LYS A 291 -36.83 -50.78 -1.38
CA LYS A 291 -37.21 -51.11 -2.76
C LYS A 291 -36.81 -52.54 -3.14
N LYS A 292 -35.63 -53.01 -2.72
CA LYS A 292 -35.21 -54.41 -2.94
C LYS A 292 -36.10 -55.40 -2.18
N THR A 293 -36.46 -55.11 -0.93
CA THR A 293 -37.33 -55.99 -0.13
C THR A 293 -38.73 -56.10 -0.75
N ASN A 294 -39.29 -54.99 -1.25
CA ASN A 294 -40.59 -54.98 -1.90
C ASN A 294 -40.57 -55.70 -3.26
N ALA A 295 -39.50 -55.54 -4.06
CA ALA A 295 -39.34 -56.27 -5.31
C ALA A 295 -39.24 -57.79 -5.09
N SER A 296 -38.50 -58.22 -4.06
CA SER A 296 -38.41 -59.64 -3.69
C SER A 296 -39.73 -60.21 -3.18
N LYS A 297 -40.57 -59.43 -2.48
CA LYS A 297 -41.90 -59.88 -2.07
C LYS A 297 -42.86 -59.99 -3.26
N ALA A 298 -42.80 -59.05 -4.21
CA ALA A 298 -43.62 -59.11 -5.42
C ALA A 298 -43.31 -60.36 -6.25
N SER A 299 -42.03 -60.72 -6.41
CA SER A 299 -41.67 -61.93 -7.18
C SER A 299 -42.11 -63.25 -6.53
N ILE A 300 -42.32 -63.28 -5.20
CA ILE A 300 -42.78 -64.49 -4.50
C ILE A 300 -44.29 -64.71 -4.68
N ILE A 301 -45.07 -63.64 -4.85
CA ILE A 301 -46.53 -63.72 -5.01
C ILE A 301 -46.91 -64.27 -6.39
N ASP A 302 -46.11 -64.02 -7.42
CA ASP A 302 -46.37 -64.51 -8.79
C ASP A 302 -46.00 -65.99 -9.02
N THR A 303 -45.50 -66.70 -8.00
CA THR A 303 -45.03 -68.11 -8.11
C THR A 303 -45.88 -69.12 -7.32
N VAL A 304 -47.07 -68.71 -6.83
CA VAL A 304 -48.04 -69.58 -6.13
C VAL A 304 -49.35 -69.57 -6.87
#